data_AF-A0A2T3AZL7-F1
#
_entry.id   AF-A0A2T3AZL7-F1
#
_cell.length_a   1.000
_cell.length_b   1.000
_cell.length_c   1.000
_cell.angle_alpha   90.00
_cell.angle_beta   90.00
_cell.angle_gamma   90.00
#
_symmetry.space_group_name_H-M   'P 1'
#
loop_
_entity.id
_entity.type
_entity.pdbx_description
1 polymer ?
#
loop_
_entity_poly.entity_id
_entity_poly.type
_entity_poly.pdbx_seq_one_letter_code
_entity_poly.pdbx_strand_id
1 'polypeptide(L)'
;MRHNLAQARILAEKAAEAGAKAVFLPEASDYINHSPEETISLVQERDFVTGLQKEAKTHKIAINFGIHEPGQKSPKKVRNMSIWIDEDGEIVQRYQKLHLFDINIEDGPRARAIPALTTATF
;
A
#
# COMPACT_ATOMS: atom_id res chain seq x y z
N MET A 1 7.25 2.82 9.74
CA MET A 1 7.10 1.55 8.96
C MET A 1 8.42 0.79 8.72
N ARG A 2 9.48 1.03 9.52
CA ARG A 2 10.83 0.52 9.23
C ARG A 2 10.98 -1.00 9.25
N HIS A 3 10.26 -1.69 10.15
CA HIS A 3 10.29 -3.15 10.22
C HIS A 3 9.75 -3.80 8.94
N ASN A 4 8.59 -3.32 8.45
CA ASN A 4 7.98 -3.85 7.24
C ASN A 4 8.83 -3.60 6.00
N LEU A 5 9.44 -2.41 5.90
CA LEU A 5 10.41 -2.13 4.84
C LEU A 5 11.61 -3.08 4.90
N ALA A 6 12.13 -3.38 6.09
CA ALA A 6 13.23 -4.33 6.25
C ALA A 6 12.83 -5.75 5.82
N GLN A 7 11.61 -6.19 6.07
CA GLN A 7 11.12 -7.48 5.57
C GLN A 7 10.95 -7.48 4.05
N ALA A 8 10.36 -6.41 3.50
CA ALA A 8 10.18 -6.27 2.05
C ALA A 8 11.53 -6.27 1.30
N ARG A 9 12.57 -5.65 1.87
CA ARG A 9 13.96 -5.71 1.38
C ARG A 9 14.47 -7.14 1.25
N ILE A 10 14.38 -7.90 2.35
CA ILE A 10 14.83 -9.30 2.39
C ILE A 10 14.10 -10.13 1.33
N LEU A 11 12.80 -9.89 1.13
CA LEU A 11 12.01 -10.61 0.13
C LEU A 11 12.39 -10.22 -1.30
N ALA A 12 12.61 -8.94 -1.59
CA ALA A 12 13.03 -8.46 -2.90
C ALA A 12 14.42 -8.99 -3.28
N GLU A 13 15.38 -8.95 -2.34
CA GLU A 13 16.72 -9.51 -2.50
C GLU A 13 16.66 -11.00 -2.82
N LYS A 14 15.98 -11.80 -1.98
CA LYS A 14 15.84 -13.25 -2.20
C LYS A 14 15.16 -13.58 -3.53
N ALA A 15 14.13 -12.82 -3.92
CA ALA A 15 13.45 -13.03 -5.19
C ALA A 15 14.39 -12.77 -6.38
N ALA A 16 15.18 -11.69 -6.32
CA ALA A 16 16.16 -11.37 -7.34
C ALA A 16 17.30 -12.40 -7.43
N GLU A 17 17.83 -12.85 -6.28
CA GLU A 17 18.83 -13.93 -6.22
C GLU A 17 18.31 -15.24 -6.83
N ALA A 18 17.02 -15.53 -6.66
CA ALA A 18 16.35 -16.67 -7.29
C ALA A 18 16.04 -16.47 -8.79
N GLY A 19 16.39 -15.32 -9.37
CA GLY A 19 16.19 -15.02 -10.79
C GLY A 19 14.79 -14.50 -11.14
N ALA A 20 13.96 -14.14 -10.16
CA ALA A 20 12.65 -13.54 -10.40
C ALA A 20 12.78 -12.16 -11.07
N LYS A 21 11.78 -11.81 -11.89
CA LYS A 21 11.67 -10.47 -12.54
C LYS A 21 10.70 -9.54 -11.84
N ALA A 22 9.86 -10.08 -10.96
CA ALA A 22 8.93 -9.31 -10.16
C ALA A 22 8.70 -9.97 -8.80
N VAL A 23 8.38 -9.16 -7.79
CA VAL A 23 7.88 -9.60 -6.49
C VAL A 23 6.56 -8.90 -6.18
N PHE A 24 5.60 -9.64 -5.63
CA PHE A 24 4.29 -9.14 -5.24
C PHE A 24 4.18 -9.21 -3.72
N LEU A 25 4.14 -8.04 -3.09
CA LEU A 25 3.93 -7.91 -1.66
C LEU A 25 2.42 -7.78 -1.35
N PRO A 26 1.97 -8.16 -0.15
CA PRO A 26 0.56 -8.13 0.22
C PRO A 26 -0.07 -6.73 0.20
N GLU A 27 -1.41 -6.71 0.34
CA GLU A 27 -2.15 -5.51 0.75
C GLU A 27 -1.63 -4.98 2.09
N ALA A 28 -1.64 -3.64 2.28
CA ALA A 28 -1.21 -3.00 3.53
C ALA A 28 0.22 -3.38 3.97
N SER A 29 1.16 -3.43 3.02
CA SER A 29 2.57 -3.76 3.28
C SER A 29 3.29 -2.67 4.11
N ASP A 30 2.73 -1.47 4.19
CA ASP A 30 3.24 -0.37 5.00
C ASP A 30 2.97 -0.58 6.50
N TYR A 31 1.71 -0.78 6.87
CA TYR A 31 1.26 -1.05 8.23
C TYR A 31 -0.16 -1.62 8.27
N ILE A 32 -0.48 -2.28 9.37
CA ILE A 32 -1.85 -2.64 9.75
C ILE A 32 -2.18 -1.80 11.00
N ASN A 33 -3.25 -1.02 10.94
CA ASN A 33 -3.66 -0.14 12.03
C ASN A 33 -4.59 -0.85 13.04
N HIS A 34 -4.61 -0.34 14.26
CA HIS A 34 -5.54 -0.74 15.32
C HIS A 34 -6.70 0.24 15.49
N SER A 35 -6.55 1.49 15.04
CA SER A 35 -7.64 2.49 15.04
C SER A 35 -7.61 3.41 13.80
N PRO A 36 -8.71 4.10 13.45
CA PRO A 36 -8.73 5.07 12.36
C PRO A 36 -7.80 6.28 12.57
N GLU A 37 -7.63 6.73 13.81
CA GLU A 37 -6.76 7.87 14.16
C GLU A 37 -5.28 7.53 13.91
N GLU A 38 -4.89 6.30 14.24
CA GLU A 38 -3.55 5.79 13.96
C GLU A 38 -3.27 5.72 12.45
N THR A 39 -4.24 5.31 11.63
CA THR A 39 -4.09 5.34 10.17
C THR A 39 -3.76 6.75 9.66
N ILE A 40 -4.46 7.78 10.15
CA ILE A 40 -4.27 9.16 9.69
C ILE A 40 -2.88 9.70 10.08
N SER A 41 -2.33 9.31 11.23
CA SER A 41 -1.00 9.74 11.62
C SER A 41 0.10 9.03 10.82
N LEU A 42 -0.05 7.73 10.56
CA LEU A 42 0.95 6.93 9.85
C LEU A 42 1.00 7.20 8.35
N VAL A 43 -0.11 7.51 7.69
CA VAL A 43 -0.20 7.68 6.22
C VAL A 43 0.68 8.82 5.64
N GLN A 44 1.28 9.65 6.50
CA GLN A 44 2.16 10.74 6.10
C GLN A 44 3.62 10.32 5.91
N GLU A 45 4.04 9.18 6.46
CA GLU A 45 5.43 8.69 6.33
C GLU A 45 5.64 8.12 4.91
N ARG A 46 6.70 8.59 4.23
CA ARG A 46 7.01 8.28 2.81
C ARG A 46 8.19 7.33 2.64
N ASP A 47 8.92 7.03 3.71
CA ASP A 47 10.16 6.26 3.70
C ASP A 47 9.98 4.83 3.16
N PHE A 48 8.77 4.27 3.29
CA PHE A 48 8.47 2.94 2.79
C PHE A 48 8.57 2.87 1.26
N VAL A 49 7.94 3.81 0.56
CA VAL A 49 7.91 3.84 -0.92
C VAL A 49 9.29 4.12 -1.49
N THR A 50 9.97 5.15 -0.97
CA THR A 50 11.32 5.51 -1.43
C THR A 50 12.32 4.39 -1.14
N GLY A 51 12.13 3.67 -0.03
CA GLY A 51 12.84 2.44 0.28
C GLY A 51 12.67 1.38 -0.81
N LEU A 52 11.43 1.04 -1.17
CA LEU A 52 11.15 0.03 -2.21
C LEU A 52 11.63 0.45 -3.60
N GLN A 53 11.54 1.74 -3.96
CA GLN A 53 12.11 2.24 -5.23
C GLN A 53 13.62 1.99 -5.30
N LYS A 54 14.33 2.19 -4.18
CA LYS A 54 15.76 1.89 -4.09
C LYS A 54 16.03 0.39 -4.26
N GLU A 55 15.25 -0.47 -3.64
CA GLU A 55 15.45 -1.92 -3.75
C GLU A 55 15.16 -2.44 -5.16
N ALA A 56 14.08 -1.98 -5.78
CA ALA A 56 13.74 -2.32 -7.16
C ALA A 56 14.89 -2.02 -8.12
N LYS A 57 15.45 -0.80 -8.00
CA LYS A 57 16.60 -0.36 -8.79
C LYS A 57 17.89 -1.13 -8.49
N THR A 58 18.13 -1.43 -7.22
CA THR A 58 19.36 -2.12 -6.76
C THR A 58 19.40 -3.56 -7.26
N HIS A 59 18.27 -4.26 -7.15
CA HIS A 59 18.16 -5.67 -7.50
C HIS A 59 17.66 -5.92 -8.92
N LYS A 60 17.34 -4.85 -9.68
CA LYS A 60 16.78 -4.92 -11.04
C LYS A 60 15.56 -5.84 -11.13
N ILE A 61 14.62 -5.61 -10.22
CA ILE A 61 13.37 -6.35 -10.08
C ILE A 61 12.19 -5.40 -9.97
N ALA A 62 11.07 -5.71 -10.62
CA ALA A 62 9.83 -4.96 -10.44
C ALA A 62 9.14 -5.34 -9.11
N ILE A 63 8.44 -4.40 -8.49
CA ILE A 63 7.80 -4.60 -7.18
C ILE A 63 6.34 -4.12 -7.23
N ASN A 64 5.41 -5.03 -6.97
CA ASN A 64 4.03 -4.67 -6.62
C ASN A 64 3.85 -4.69 -5.10
N PHE A 65 3.10 -3.72 -4.56
CA PHE A 65 2.75 -3.72 -3.15
C PHE A 65 1.49 -2.90 -2.87
N GLY A 66 0.77 -3.27 -1.81
CA GLY A 66 -0.32 -2.46 -1.28
C GLY A 66 0.16 -1.46 -0.22
N ILE A 67 -0.38 -0.24 -0.23
CA ILE A 67 -0.05 0.83 0.71
C ILE A 67 -1.27 1.72 0.98
N HIS A 68 -1.25 2.40 2.13
CA HIS A 68 -2.17 3.48 2.44
C HIS A 68 -1.61 4.84 1.96
N GLU A 69 -2.38 5.58 1.16
CA GLU A 69 -2.07 6.96 0.78
C GLU A 69 -3.10 7.94 1.34
N PRO A 70 -2.73 9.22 1.59
CA PRO A 70 -3.71 10.22 1.99
C PRO A 70 -4.81 10.40 0.93
N GLY A 71 -6.01 10.74 1.38
CA GLY A 71 -7.12 11.10 0.52
C GLY A 71 -6.81 12.36 -0.29
N GLN A 72 -7.11 12.33 -1.59
CA GLN A 72 -6.83 13.45 -2.50
C GLN A 72 -7.54 14.76 -2.10
N LYS A 73 -8.77 14.66 -1.59
CA LYS A 73 -9.61 15.81 -1.24
C LYS A 73 -9.68 16.09 0.27
N SER A 74 -9.18 15.18 1.10
CA SER A 74 -9.25 15.33 2.56
C SER A 74 -8.15 14.52 3.24
N PRO A 75 -7.34 15.16 4.11
CA PRO A 75 -6.30 14.47 4.87
C PRO A 75 -6.88 13.56 5.97
N LYS A 76 -8.17 13.67 6.26
CA LYS A 76 -8.89 12.77 7.18
C LYS A 76 -9.35 11.47 6.53
N LYS A 77 -9.13 11.31 5.23
CA LYS A 77 -9.47 10.11 4.47
C LYS A 77 -8.18 9.42 4.05
N VAL A 78 -8.25 8.11 3.91
CA VAL A 78 -7.12 7.28 3.47
C VAL A 78 -7.58 6.42 2.30
N ARG A 79 -6.70 6.24 1.33
CA ARG A 79 -6.91 5.44 0.13
C ARG A 79 -6.07 4.19 0.24
N ASN A 80 -6.67 3.07 -0.13
CA ASN A 80 -5.97 1.81 -0.27
C ASN A 80 -5.48 1.69 -1.72
N MET A 81 -4.16 1.67 -1.88
CA MET A 81 -3.48 1.74 -3.17
C MET A 81 -2.68 0.47 -3.41
N SER A 82 -2.74 -0.08 -4.62
CA SER A 82 -1.72 -0.98 -5.15
C SER A 82 -0.79 -0.18 -6.07
N ILE A 83 0.51 -0.31 -5.85
CA ILE A 83 1.56 0.44 -6.55
C ILE A 83 2.43 -0.55 -7.32
N TRP A 84 2.80 -0.19 -8.55
CA TRP A 84 3.77 -0.92 -9.37
C TRP A 84 5.01 -0.05 -9.57
N ILE A 85 6.15 -0.56 -9.11
CA ILE A 85 7.48 -0.01 -9.36
C ILE A 85 8.19 -0.90 -10.39
N ASP A 86 8.79 -0.30 -11.42
CA ASP A 86 9.61 -1.01 -12.40
C ASP A 86 11.05 -1.26 -11.91
N GLU A 87 11.85 -1.98 -12.69
CA GLU A 87 13.25 -2.31 -12.36
C GLU A 87 14.22 -1.11 -12.34
N ASP A 88 13.79 0.07 -12.78
CA ASP A 88 14.56 1.30 -12.68
C ASP A 88 14.23 2.09 -11.41
N GLY A 89 13.24 1.62 -10.64
CA GLY A 89 12.78 2.22 -9.39
C GLY A 89 11.70 3.26 -9.62
N GLU A 90 11.09 3.32 -10.79
CA GLU A 90 10.06 4.30 -11.13
C GLU A 90 8.65 3.75 -10.86
N ILE A 91 7.78 4.59 -10.28
CA ILE A 91 6.38 4.22 -10.07
C ILE A 91 5.61 4.43 -11.37
N VAL A 92 5.40 3.33 -12.08
CA VAL A 92 4.76 3.31 -13.40
C VAL A 92 3.25 3.08 -13.35
N GLN A 93 2.70 2.50 -12.26
CA GLN A 93 1.24 2.36 -12.09
C GLN A 93 0.79 2.58 -10.64
N ARG A 94 -0.43 3.09 -10.49
CA ARG A 94 -1.15 3.20 -9.21
C ARG A 94 -2.61 2.80 -9.41
N TYR A 95 -3.10 1.89 -8.60
CA TYR A 95 -4.50 1.45 -8.60
C TYR A 95 -5.12 1.70 -7.24
N GLN A 96 -6.26 2.39 -7.20
CA GLN A 96 -7.02 2.61 -5.96
C GLN A 96 -8.09 1.53 -5.83
N LYS A 97 -8.18 0.88 -4.67
CA LYS A 97 -9.25 -0.08 -4.37
C LYS A 97 -10.62 0.59 -4.53
N LEU A 98 -11.42 0.07 -5.46
CA LEU A 98 -12.73 0.65 -5.82
C LEU A 98 -13.86 0.17 -4.91
N HIS A 99 -13.81 -1.10 -4.53
CA HIS A 99 -14.84 -1.75 -3.73
C HIS A 99 -14.40 -1.83 -2.28
N LEU A 100 -15.05 -1.02 -1.45
CA LEU A 100 -14.84 -1.01 -0.01
C LEU A 100 -15.90 -1.86 0.68
N PHE A 101 -15.50 -2.49 1.78
CA PHE A 101 -16.39 -3.30 2.59
C PHE A 101 -17.01 -2.44 3.69
N ASP A 102 -18.32 -2.23 3.61
CA ASP A 102 -19.13 -1.56 4.64
C ASP A 102 -20.22 -2.52 5.11
N ILE A 103 -20.22 -2.83 6.40
CA ILE A 103 -21.25 -3.65 7.05
C ILE A 103 -21.83 -2.89 8.25
N ASN A 104 -23.16 -2.81 8.28
CA ASN A 104 -23.89 -2.21 9.39
C ASN A 104 -25.12 -3.08 9.67
N ILE A 105 -24.95 -4.06 10.56
CA ILE A 105 -26.02 -4.95 11.00
C ILE A 105 -26.60 -4.41 12.32
N GLU A 106 -27.93 -4.30 12.40
CA GLU A 106 -28.63 -3.99 13.65
C GLU A 106 -28.32 -5.08 14.69
N ASP A 107 -27.86 -4.69 15.88
CA ASP A 107 -27.32 -5.57 16.93
C ASP A 107 -26.18 -6.53 16.52
N GLY A 108 -25.53 -6.26 15.38
CA GLY A 108 -24.44 -7.07 14.83
C GLY A 108 -23.15 -6.30 14.58
N PRO A 109 -22.19 -6.93 13.87
CA PRO A 109 -20.91 -6.30 13.54
C PRO A 109 -21.09 -5.02 12.74
N ARG A 110 -20.32 -3.99 13.13
CA ARG A 110 -20.20 -2.73 12.41
C ARG A 110 -18.77 -2.57 11.96
N ALA A 111 -18.56 -2.56 10.65
CA ALA A 111 -17.29 -2.17 10.05
C ALA A 111 -17.59 -1.19 8.93
N ARG A 112 -16.98 0.00 9.00
CA ARG A 112 -17.09 1.01 7.96
C ARG A 112 -15.69 1.26 7.43
N ALA A 113 -15.50 1.06 6.14
CA ALA A 113 -14.31 1.49 5.46
C ALA A 113 -14.19 3.02 5.57
N ILE A 114 -12.97 3.52 5.77
CA ILE A 114 -12.71 4.96 5.78
C ILE A 114 -13.20 5.50 4.43
N PRO A 115 -14.11 6.50 4.40
CA PRO A 115 -14.88 6.80 3.21
C PRO A 115 -13.99 7.33 2.09
N ALA A 116 -13.54 6.47 1.17
CA ALA A 116 -12.99 6.89 -0.10
C ALA A 116 -14.13 7.47 -0.93
N LEU A 117 -13.87 8.57 -1.64
CA LEU A 117 -14.79 9.02 -2.68
C LEU A 117 -14.73 7.99 -3.82
N THR A 118 -15.72 7.11 -3.91
CA THR A 118 -16.01 6.35 -5.13
C THR A 118 -17.48 6.54 -5.49
N THR A 119 -17.84 7.74 -5.93
CA THR A 119 -18.89 7.85 -6.96
C THR A 119 -18.21 7.58 -8.29
N ALA A 120 -18.15 6.31 -8.68
CA ALA A 120 -18.13 5.99 -10.10
C ALA A 120 -19.57 6.20 -10.58
N THR A 121 -19.84 7.39 -11.13
CA THR A 121 -21.03 7.59 -11.94
C THR A 121 -20.78 6.79 -13.22
N PHE A 122 -21.56 5.72 -13.43
CA PHE A 122 -21.78 5.21 -14.79
C PHE A 122 -22.69 6.17 -15.53
#